data_AF-A0A7S1FQ91-F1
#
_entry.id   AF-A0A7S1FQ91-F1
#
_cell.length_a   1.000
_cell.length_b   1.000
_cell.length_c   1.000
_cell.angle_alpha   90.00
_cell.angle_beta   90.00
_cell.angle_gamma   90.00
#
_symmetry.space_group_name_H-M   'P 1'
#
loop_
_entity.id
_entity.type
_entity.pdbx_description
1 polymer ?
#
loop_
_entity_poly.entity_id
_entity_poly.type
_entity_poly.pdbx_seq_one_letter_code
_entity_poly.pdbx_strand_id
1 'polypeptide(L)'
;HKKENPKVVFVDRGLYKEIDARSRLASARLWQAMVLADIDAIRSICETMGVRDMYPLLAAMLTARPFDEILDKAGRRSPSDSVTVSAEGDAAMLRGYAEKYAVEIADMLDAVPRPMLLLFKTNDCLRHIDTALGRPRDAAGAAGKEAAGAVRRH
;
A
#
# COMPACT_ATOMS: atom_id res chain seq x y z
N HIS A 1 -14.55 -19.51 35.37
CA HIS A 1 -14.28 -18.12 34.93
C HIS A 1 -14.46 -18.03 33.42
N LYS A 2 -15.37 -17.19 32.92
CA LYS A 2 -15.62 -16.99 31.49
C LYS A 2 -14.51 -16.08 30.95
N LYS A 3 -13.68 -16.55 30.01
CA LYS A 3 -12.69 -15.70 29.34
C LYS A 3 -13.44 -14.64 28.55
N GLU A 4 -13.35 -13.38 28.96
CA GLU A 4 -13.82 -12.28 28.12
C GLU A 4 -12.89 -12.11 26.93
N ASN A 5 -13.45 -11.80 25.76
CA ASN A 5 -12.66 -11.50 24.58
C ASN A 5 -11.89 -10.19 24.79
N PRO A 6 -10.61 -10.12 24.39
CA PRO A 6 -9.85 -8.87 24.43
C PRO A 6 -10.55 -7.81 23.59
N LYS A 7 -10.62 -6.59 24.11
CA LYS A 7 -11.24 -5.42 23.47
C LYS A 7 -10.16 -4.40 23.10
N VAL A 8 -10.30 -3.82 21.92
CA VAL A 8 -9.51 -2.66 21.50
C VAL A 8 -10.41 -1.42 21.59
N VAL A 9 -10.03 -0.42 22.38
CA VAL A 9 -10.77 0.83 22.55
C VAL A 9 -9.94 1.98 22.00
N PHE A 10 -10.48 2.66 20.98
CA PHE A 10 -9.85 3.86 20.42
C PHE A 10 -10.33 5.11 21.16
N VAL A 11 -9.41 5.80 21.83
CA VAL A 11 -9.71 6.98 22.66
C VAL A 11 -9.43 8.29 21.91
N ASP A 12 -8.38 8.32 21.08
CA ASP A 12 -8.02 9.48 20.27
C ASP A 12 -8.81 9.53 18.96
N ARG A 13 -9.37 10.72 18.65
CA ARG A 13 -10.10 11.01 17.40
C ARG A 13 -9.62 12.26 16.66
N GLY A 14 -8.47 12.83 17.03
CA GLY A 14 -8.02 14.13 16.52
C GLY A 14 -7.70 14.17 15.01
N LEU A 15 -7.47 13.01 14.39
CA LEU A 15 -7.10 12.89 12.97
C LEU A 15 -8.22 12.32 12.08
N TYR A 16 -9.47 12.35 12.55
CA TYR A 16 -10.60 11.85 11.77
C TYR A 16 -10.83 12.78 10.58
N LYS A 17 -10.89 12.19 9.38
CA LYS A 17 -11.11 12.93 8.15
C LYS A 17 -12.11 12.20 7.29
N GLU A 18 -13.10 12.93 6.81
CA GLU A 18 -13.96 12.45 5.74
C GLU A 18 -13.23 12.55 4.41
N ILE A 19 -13.13 11.41 3.72
CA ILE A 19 -12.62 11.30 2.36
C ILE A 19 -13.82 11.13 1.44
N ASP A 20 -13.88 11.92 0.37
CA ASP A 20 -14.99 11.88 -0.58
C ASP A 20 -15.08 10.53 -1.32
N ALA A 21 -16.25 10.23 -1.88
CA ALA A 21 -16.52 8.95 -2.51
C ALA A 21 -15.57 8.64 -3.68
N ARG A 22 -15.15 9.67 -4.44
CA ARG A 22 -14.27 9.50 -5.60
C ARG A 22 -12.88 9.07 -5.15
N SER A 23 -12.29 9.75 -4.16
CA SER A 23 -10.99 9.38 -3.61
C SER A 23 -11.01 8.02 -2.93
N ARG A 24 -12.08 7.67 -2.20
CA ARG A 24 -12.23 6.32 -1.62
C ARG A 24 -12.26 5.24 -2.69
N LEU A 25 -13.04 5.43 -3.75
CA LEU A 25 -13.14 4.47 -4.84
C LEU A 25 -11.83 4.36 -5.64
N ALA A 26 -11.15 5.48 -5.88
CA ALA A 26 -9.85 5.50 -6.55
C ALA A 26 -8.80 4.71 -5.74
N SER A 27 -8.75 4.92 -4.42
CA SER A 27 -7.87 4.16 -3.53
C SER A 27 -8.20 2.66 -3.55
N ALA A 28 -9.49 2.28 -3.47
CA ALA A 28 -9.89 0.88 -3.53
C ALA A 28 -9.50 0.24 -4.88
N ARG A 29 -9.78 0.91 -6.00
CA ARG A 29 -9.40 0.40 -7.32
C ARG A 29 -7.88 0.26 -7.46
N LEU A 30 -7.10 1.18 -6.90
CA LEU A 30 -5.63 1.09 -6.94
C LEU A 30 -5.13 -0.15 -6.18
N TRP A 31 -5.63 -0.39 -4.97
CA TRP A 31 -5.29 -1.59 -4.21
C TRP A 31 -5.72 -2.88 -4.91
N GLN A 32 -6.90 -2.89 -5.51
CA GLN A 32 -7.37 -4.01 -6.31
C GLN A 32 -6.45 -4.27 -7.52
N ALA A 33 -6.10 -3.23 -8.27
CA ALA A 33 -5.23 -3.33 -9.43
C ALA A 33 -3.84 -3.86 -9.06
N MET A 34 -3.27 -3.43 -7.93
CA MET A 34 -1.99 -3.96 -7.42
C MET A 34 -2.09 -5.44 -7.04
N VAL A 35 -3.19 -5.90 -6.45
CA VAL A 35 -3.39 -7.32 -6.12
C VAL A 35 -3.62 -8.19 -7.36
N LEU A 36 -4.27 -7.63 -8.38
CA LEU A 36 -4.48 -8.30 -9.66
C LEU A 36 -3.29 -8.15 -10.62
N ALA A 37 -2.24 -7.42 -10.22
CA ALA A 37 -1.11 -7.05 -11.06
C ALA A 37 -1.51 -6.42 -12.41
N ASP A 38 -2.60 -5.65 -12.41
CA ASP A 38 -3.12 -4.96 -13.59
C ASP A 38 -2.37 -3.64 -13.80
N ILE A 39 -1.29 -3.70 -14.59
CA ILE A 39 -0.39 -2.56 -14.84
C ILE A 39 -1.13 -1.39 -15.46
N ASP A 40 -2.03 -1.64 -16.40
CA ASP A 40 -2.77 -0.60 -17.11
C ASP A 40 -3.74 0.11 -16.17
N ALA A 41 -4.43 -0.64 -15.31
CA ALA A 41 -5.28 -0.07 -14.27
C ALA A 41 -4.46 0.72 -13.22
N ILE A 42 -3.32 0.18 -12.76
CA ILE A 42 -2.43 0.89 -11.82
C ILE A 42 -2.01 2.23 -12.43
N ARG A 43 -1.51 2.23 -13.67
CA ARG A 43 -1.07 3.44 -14.38
C ARG A 43 -2.22 4.43 -14.51
N SER A 44 -3.35 4.00 -15.08
CA SER A 44 -4.49 4.87 -15.32
C SER A 44 -5.01 5.53 -14.03
N ILE A 45 -5.10 4.76 -12.94
CA ILE A 45 -5.56 5.29 -11.65
C ILE A 45 -4.53 6.27 -11.06
N CYS A 46 -3.25 5.95 -11.10
CA CYS A 46 -2.18 6.85 -10.65
C CYS A 46 -2.17 8.16 -11.46
N GLU A 47 -2.41 8.10 -12.77
CA GLU A 47 -2.51 9.29 -13.63
C GLU A 47 -3.66 10.20 -13.18
N THR A 48 -4.81 9.62 -12.79
CA THR A 48 -5.92 10.42 -12.22
C THR A 48 -5.57 11.09 -10.89
N MET A 49 -4.53 10.61 -10.21
CA MET A 49 -3.96 11.19 -9.00
C MET A 49 -2.78 12.12 -9.29
N GLY A 50 -2.51 12.47 -10.55
CA GLY A 50 -1.39 13.34 -10.92
C GLY A 50 -0.04 12.64 -11.05
N VAL A 51 0.01 11.31 -10.92
CA VAL A 51 1.24 10.51 -10.99
C VAL A 51 1.27 9.71 -12.29
N ARG A 52 2.04 10.18 -13.28
CA ARG A 52 2.14 9.53 -14.60
C ARG A 52 3.25 8.48 -14.59
N ASP A 53 4.48 8.86 -14.92
CA ASP A 53 5.58 7.91 -15.13
C ASP A 53 6.10 7.26 -13.84
N MET A 54 5.76 7.84 -12.68
CA MET A 54 6.20 7.37 -11.36
C MET A 54 5.21 6.41 -10.69
N TYR A 55 4.22 5.88 -11.43
CA TYR A 55 3.29 4.88 -10.88
C TYR A 55 3.98 3.64 -10.26
N PRO A 56 5.14 3.13 -10.76
CA PRO A 56 5.83 2.01 -10.13
C PRO A 56 6.35 2.37 -8.73
N LEU A 57 6.87 3.60 -8.58
CA LEU A 57 7.39 4.11 -7.31
C LEU A 57 6.26 4.31 -6.30
N LEU A 58 5.13 4.87 -6.73
CA LEU A 58 3.96 5.02 -5.87
C LEU A 58 3.45 3.65 -5.38
N ALA A 59 3.33 2.68 -6.29
CA ALA A 59 2.92 1.33 -5.94
C ALA A 59 3.90 0.69 -4.95
N ALA A 60 5.21 0.81 -5.18
CA ALA A 60 6.22 0.28 -4.29
C ALA A 60 6.18 0.92 -2.89
N MET A 61 5.95 2.23 -2.80
CA MET A 61 5.78 2.93 -1.51
C MET A 61 4.52 2.49 -0.76
N LEU A 62 3.43 2.24 -1.49
CA LEU A 62 2.18 1.75 -0.92
C LEU A 62 2.31 0.35 -0.37
N THR A 63 2.93 -0.56 -1.11
CA THR A 63 3.04 -1.97 -0.71
C THR A 63 4.26 -2.26 0.14
N ALA A 64 5.22 -1.33 0.23
CA ALA A 64 6.56 -1.57 0.76
C ALA A 64 7.22 -2.80 0.13
N ARG A 65 7.08 -2.94 -1.19
CA ARG A 65 7.62 -4.05 -1.99
C ARG A 65 8.14 -3.51 -3.33
N PRO A 66 9.23 -4.05 -3.90
CA PRO A 66 9.64 -3.71 -5.25
C PRO A 66 8.50 -3.92 -6.26
N PHE A 67 8.40 -3.05 -7.26
CA PHE A 67 7.29 -3.11 -8.23
C PHE A 67 7.22 -4.45 -8.96
N ASP A 68 8.37 -5.01 -9.36
CA ASP A 68 8.45 -6.32 -10.00
C ASP A 68 7.84 -7.45 -9.13
N GLU A 69 7.98 -7.35 -7.81
CA GLU A 69 7.41 -8.31 -6.86
C GLU A 69 5.88 -8.16 -6.70
N ILE A 70 5.34 -6.97 -7.00
CA ILE A 70 3.90 -6.75 -7.09
C ILE A 70 3.37 -7.46 -8.34
N LEU A 71 4.09 -7.35 -9.46
CA LEU A 71 3.69 -7.95 -10.73
C LEU A 71 3.84 -9.47 -10.76
N ASP A 72 4.86 -10.01 -10.09
CA ASP A 72 5.13 -11.45 -10.07
C ASP A 72 4.07 -12.27 -9.31
N LYS A 73 3.23 -11.64 -8.49
CA LYS A 73 2.06 -12.30 -7.87
C LYS A 73 0.99 -12.73 -8.90
N ALA A 74 1.08 -12.27 -10.16
CA ALA A 74 0.22 -12.70 -11.28
C ALA A 74 0.53 -14.12 -11.80
N GLY A 75 1.67 -14.71 -11.41
CA GLY A 75 2.04 -16.07 -11.76
C GLY A 75 3.55 -16.22 -11.95
N ARG A 76 4.09 -17.32 -11.40
CA ARG A 76 5.48 -17.84 -11.54
C ARG A 76 6.49 -17.50 -10.44
N ARG A 77 6.13 -17.67 -9.17
CA ARG A 77 7.13 -18.17 -8.20
C ARG A 77 6.50 -19.25 -7.32
N SER A 78 6.93 -20.49 -7.55
CA SER A 78 6.75 -21.58 -6.59
C SER A 78 7.45 -21.18 -5.28
N PRO A 79 6.91 -21.54 -4.10
CA PRO A 79 7.57 -21.31 -2.81
C PRO A 79 8.98 -21.91 -2.69
N SER A 80 9.43 -22.70 -3.67
CA SER A 80 10.73 -23.37 -3.72
C SER A 80 11.86 -22.58 -4.40
N ASP A 81 11.55 -21.52 -5.17
CA ASP A 81 12.55 -20.81 -5.99
C ASP A 81 12.92 -19.44 -5.41
N SER A 82 12.74 -19.25 -4.10
CA SER A 82 13.28 -18.07 -3.43
C SER A 82 14.80 -18.13 -3.49
N VAL A 83 15.38 -17.31 -4.37
CA VAL A 83 16.48 -16.47 -3.88
C VAL A 83 15.92 -15.84 -2.62
N THR A 84 16.36 -16.32 -1.46
CA THR A 84 16.06 -15.78 -0.15
C THR A 84 16.67 -14.39 -0.08
N VAL A 85 16.10 -13.42 -0.79
CA VAL A 85 16.26 -12.02 -0.44
C VAL A 85 15.49 -11.93 0.88
N SER A 86 16.23 -11.83 1.97
CA SER A 86 15.63 -11.75 3.29
C SER A 86 14.81 -10.47 3.39
N ALA A 87 13.83 -10.43 4.30
CA ALA A 87 13.03 -9.22 4.52
C ALA A 87 13.92 -7.99 4.80
N GLU A 88 15.12 -8.20 5.36
CA GLU A 88 16.16 -7.19 5.56
C GLU A 88 16.78 -6.70 4.25
N GLY A 89 16.99 -7.59 3.27
CA GLY A 89 17.49 -7.26 1.94
C GLY A 89 16.51 -6.37 1.15
N ASP A 90 15.22 -6.71 1.18
CA ASP A 90 14.17 -5.90 0.55
C ASP A 90 14.04 -4.54 1.23
N ALA A 91 14.11 -4.50 2.57
CA ALA A 91 14.08 -3.25 3.32
C ALA A 91 15.30 -2.35 3.02
N ALA A 92 16.49 -2.93 2.86
CA ALA A 92 17.69 -2.20 2.47
C ALA A 92 17.58 -1.67 1.03
N MET A 93 17.05 -2.47 0.10
CA MET A 93 16.80 -2.05 -1.28
C MET A 93 15.81 -0.88 -1.35
N LEU A 94 14.68 -0.98 -0.65
CA LEU A 94 13.67 0.09 -0.59
C LEU A 94 14.24 1.36 0.04
N ARG A 95 15.09 1.25 1.06
CA ARG A 95 15.80 2.41 1.63
C ARG A 95 16.72 3.05 0.60
N GLY A 96 17.51 2.26 -0.13
CA GLY A 96 18.36 2.76 -1.20
C GLY A 96 17.57 3.46 -2.32
N TYR A 97 16.39 2.95 -2.66
CA TYR A 97 15.49 3.63 -3.59
C TYR A 97 14.92 4.94 -3.03
N ALA A 98 14.54 4.96 -1.75
CA ALA A 98 14.05 6.18 -1.11
C ALA A 98 15.12 7.28 -1.09
N GLU A 99 16.38 6.92 -0.84
CA GLU A 99 17.52 7.84 -0.90
C GLU A 99 17.79 8.31 -2.32
N LYS A 100 17.76 7.40 -3.30
CA LYS A 100 18.01 7.70 -4.71
C LYS A 100 16.95 8.61 -5.32
N TYR A 101 15.67 8.36 -5.01
CA TYR A 101 14.53 9.04 -5.63
C TYR A 101 13.88 10.07 -4.71
N ALA A 102 14.62 10.60 -3.72
CA ALA A 102 14.04 11.48 -2.70
C ALA A 102 13.35 12.72 -3.30
N VAL A 103 13.90 13.30 -4.37
CA VAL A 103 13.33 14.46 -5.07
C VAL A 103 12.05 14.07 -5.80
N GLU A 104 12.08 12.98 -6.55
CA GLU A 104 10.94 12.50 -7.31
C GLU A 104 9.80 12.02 -6.40
N ILE A 105 10.13 11.48 -5.23
CA ILE A 105 9.17 11.18 -4.17
C ILE A 105 8.52 12.47 -3.68
N ALA A 106 9.30 13.51 -3.41
CA ALA A 106 8.75 14.80 -2.95
C ALA A 106 7.81 15.42 -3.99
N ASP A 107 8.22 15.46 -5.26
CA ASP A 107 7.40 15.98 -6.37
C ASP A 107 6.12 15.17 -6.57
N MET A 108 6.22 13.84 -6.49
CA MET A 108 5.07 12.94 -6.56
C MET A 108 4.10 13.18 -5.39
N LEU A 109 4.61 13.35 -4.17
CA LEU A 109 3.81 13.62 -2.98
C LEU A 109 3.15 15.01 -3.03
N ASP A 110 3.76 15.99 -3.70
CA ASP A 110 3.13 17.30 -3.94
C ASP A 110 2.01 17.21 -4.99
N ALA A 111 2.17 16.33 -5.99
CA ALA A 111 1.18 16.14 -7.05
C ALA A 111 -0.07 15.36 -6.61
N VAL A 112 0.07 14.37 -5.71
CA VAL A 112 -1.10 13.56 -5.30
C VAL A 112 -2.14 14.36 -4.52
N PRO A 113 -3.44 14.04 -4.66
CA PRO A 113 -4.49 14.70 -3.91
C PRO A 113 -4.25 14.61 -2.39
N ARG A 114 -4.44 15.73 -1.68
CA ARG A 114 -4.27 15.83 -0.22
C ARG A 114 -4.92 14.69 0.59
N PRO A 115 -6.14 14.21 0.27
CA PRO A 115 -6.73 13.07 0.99
C PRO A 115 -5.93 11.77 0.86
N MET A 116 -5.23 11.56 -0.25
CA MET A 116 -4.40 10.37 -0.48
C MET A 116 -3.16 10.38 0.40
N LEU A 117 -2.56 11.54 0.67
CA LEU A 117 -1.42 11.66 1.59
C LEU A 117 -1.76 11.15 3.00
N LEU A 118 -2.98 11.43 3.48
CA LEU A 118 -3.44 10.90 4.75
C LEU A 118 -3.51 9.37 4.71
N LEU A 119 -4.07 8.78 3.64
CA LEU A 119 -4.11 7.33 3.46
C LEU A 119 -2.71 6.72 3.41
N PHE A 120 -1.77 7.36 2.73
CA PHE A 120 -0.37 6.91 2.65
C PHE A 120 0.28 6.92 4.04
N LYS A 121 0.07 8.00 4.81
CA LYS A 121 0.60 8.09 6.17
C LYS A 121 -0.06 7.08 7.11
N THR A 122 -1.36 6.86 6.99
CA THR A 122 -2.07 5.83 7.77
C THR A 122 -1.51 4.44 7.46
N ASN A 123 -1.30 4.12 6.18
CA ASN A 123 -0.68 2.85 5.77
C ASN A 123 0.73 2.69 6.36
N ASP A 124 1.54 3.74 6.34
CA ASP A 124 2.87 3.76 6.96
C ASP A 124 2.84 3.52 8.47
N CYS A 125 1.94 4.19 9.19
CA CYS A 125 1.74 3.99 10.62
C CYS A 125 1.27 2.56 10.95
N LEU A 126 0.35 2.00 10.16
CA LEU A 126 -0.13 0.63 10.35
C LEU A 126 1.01 -0.39 10.15
N ARG A 127 1.84 -0.21 9.11
CA ARG A 127 3.04 -1.03 8.90
C ARG A 127 3.99 -0.94 10.09
N HIS A 128 4.25 0.27 10.60
CA HIS A 128 5.13 0.47 11.75
C HIS A 128 4.61 -0.23 13.01
N ILE A 129 3.30 -0.16 13.27
CA ILE A 129 2.66 -0.88 14.39
C ILE A 129 2.81 -2.39 14.21
N ASP A 130 2.56 -2.93 13.02
CA ASP A 130 2.68 -4.36 12.72
C ASP A 130 4.13 -4.86 12.93
N THR A 131 5.13 -4.09 12.49
CA THR A 131 6.55 -4.38 12.75
C THR A 131 6.87 -4.31 14.25
N ALA A 132 6.43 -3.27 14.95
CA ALA A 132 6.68 -3.11 16.39
C ALA A 132 6.06 -4.24 17.24
N LEU A 133 4.94 -4.80 16.78
CA LEU A 133 4.28 -5.95 17.41
C LEU A 133 4.85 -7.30 16.97
N GLY A 134 5.90 -7.32 16.12
CA GLY A 134 6.53 -8.54 15.62
C GLY A 134 5.62 -9.38 14.72
N ARG A 135 4.61 -8.76 14.09
CA ARG A 135 3.68 -9.42 13.17
C ARG A 135 3.55 -8.64 11.85
N PRO A 136 4.57 -8.68 10.99
CA PRO A 136 4.47 -8.09 9.65
C PRO A 136 3.31 -8.76 8.91
N ARG A 137 2.28 -8.00 8.55
CA ARG A 137 1.17 -8.49 7.72
C ARG A 137 1.39 -8.12 6.26
N ASP A 138 0.87 -8.96 5.36
CA ASP A 138 0.69 -8.59 3.96
C ASP A 138 -0.41 -7.52 3.86
N ALA A 139 -0.02 -6.26 4.04
CA ALA A 139 -0.91 -5.11 3.95
C ALA A 139 -1.61 -5.04 2.58
N ALA A 140 -0.91 -5.43 1.51
CA ALA A 140 -1.47 -5.46 0.17
C ALA A 140 -2.56 -6.53 0.02
N GLY A 141 -2.34 -7.74 0.56
CA GLY A 141 -3.33 -8.80 0.58
C GLY A 141 -4.59 -8.44 1.37
N ALA A 142 -4.43 -7.85 2.56
CA ALA A 142 -5.55 -7.40 3.39
C ALA A 142 -6.32 -6.24 2.72
N ALA A 143 -5.61 -5.22 2.24
CA ALA A 143 -6.20 -4.05 1.57
C ALA A 143 -6.90 -4.46 0.27
N GLY A 144 -6.32 -5.37 -0.52
CA GLY A 144 -6.94 -5.86 -1.75
C GLY A 144 -8.24 -6.61 -1.54
N LYS A 145 -8.34 -7.40 -0.46
CA LYS A 145 -9.59 -8.11 -0.10
C LYS A 145 -10.72 -7.11 0.20
N GLU A 146 -10.43 -6.10 1.03
CA GLU A 146 -11.41 -5.06 1.38
C GLU A 146 -11.75 -4.17 0.17
N ALA A 147 -10.74 -3.83 -0.64
CA ALA A 147 -10.89 -3.08 -1.88
C ALA A 147 -11.79 -3.79 -2.88
N ALA A 148 -11.59 -5.09 -3.11
CA ALA A 148 -12.46 -5.88 -3.99
C ALA A 148 -13.91 -5.88 -3.48
N GLY A 149 -14.12 -5.90 -2.17
CA GLY A 149 -15.44 -5.74 -1.56
C GLY A 149 -16.04 -4.36 -1.81
N ALA A 150 -15.24 -3.29 -1.68
CA ALA A 150 -15.68 -1.92 -1.90
C ALA A 150 -16.04 -1.64 -3.37
N VAL A 151 -15.23 -2.13 -4.30
CA VAL A 151 -15.46 -1.95 -5.75
C VAL A 151 -16.73 -2.68 -6.19
N ARG A 152 -17.04 -3.87 -5.67
CA ARG A 152 -18.27 -4.61 -6.01
C ARG A 152 -19.58 -3.94 -5.54
N ARG A 153 -19.51 -3.01 -4.58
CA ARG A 153 -20.68 -2.32 -4.02
C ARG A 153 -21.03 -1.02 -4.76
N HIS A 154 -20.24 -0.65 -5.75
CA HIS A 154 -20.37 0.56 -6.57
C HIS A 154 -20.47 0.19 -8.04
#